data_AF-A0AAN6VEN7-F1
#
_entry.id   AF-A0AAN6VEN7-F1
#
_cell.length_a   1.000
_cell.length_b   1.000
_cell.length_c   1.000
_cell.angle_alpha   90.00
_cell.angle_beta   90.00
_cell.angle_gamma   90.00
#
_symmetry.space_group_name_H-M   'P 1'
#
loop_
_entity.id
_entity.type
_entity.pdbx_description
1 polymer ?
#
loop_
_entity_poly.entity_id
_entity_poly.type
_entity_poly.pdbx_seq_one_letter_code
_entity_poly.pdbx_strand_id
1 'polypeptide(L)'
;MADLVRSTIIKDNPIRNGLDAFRCSFTLLCERRSVSCGPDALGQLGRQDTDVQNLTLDLLSALRSLPATCLLPSKTGLRSLWNDLLRLIGAVAADDFDSRRIRPLFNAVLAGNPCEKLIWDEVYRAVSMEVLHEVDPAGDVILSLQIERQAIEKRGMTKKKKKKEKKRKRSEFYTIYN
;
A
#
# COMPACT_ATOMS: atom_id res chain seq x y z
N MET A 1 -10.19 4.18 -24.92
CA MET A 1 -8.92 4.92 -25.16
C MET A 1 -7.87 4.66 -24.10
N ALA A 2 -8.22 4.55 -22.81
CA ALA A 2 -7.25 4.32 -21.72
C ALA A 2 -6.35 3.08 -21.93
N ASP A 3 -6.88 1.97 -22.43
CA ASP A 3 -6.09 0.76 -22.68
C ASP A 3 -5.06 0.90 -23.80
N LEU A 4 -5.35 1.70 -24.83
CA LEU A 4 -4.42 1.96 -25.93
C LEU A 4 -3.24 2.81 -25.42
N VAL A 5 -3.54 3.89 -24.68
CA VAL A 5 -2.52 4.75 -24.05
C VAL A 5 -1.65 3.94 -23.10
N ARG A 6 -2.27 3.11 -22.25
CA ARG A 6 -1.55 2.21 -21.34
C ARG A 6 -0.62 1.25 -22.08
N SER A 7 -1.12 0.61 -23.14
CA SER A 7 -0.31 -0.33 -23.91
C SER A 7 0.89 0.35 -24.58
N THR A 8 0.75 1.59 -25.04
CA THR A 8 1.87 2.35 -25.61
C THR A 8 2.91 2.68 -24.55
N ILE A 9 2.49 3.21 -23.39
CA ILE A 9 3.40 3.54 -22.28
C ILE A 9 4.21 2.32 -21.83
N ILE A 10 3.57 1.16 -21.69
CA ILE A 10 4.24 -0.09 -21.28
C ILE A 10 5.28 -0.52 -22.32
N LYS A 11 4.94 -0.41 -23.63
CA LYS A 11 5.88 -0.74 -24.71
C LYS A 11 7.10 0.19 -24.72
N ASP A 12 6.89 1.47 -24.48
CA ASP A 12 7.96 2.48 -24.50
C ASP A 12 8.81 2.45 -23.22
N ASN A 13 8.26 1.91 -22.13
CA ASN A 13 8.89 1.86 -20.80
C ASN A 13 8.84 0.44 -20.21
N PRO A 14 9.54 -0.53 -20.82
CA PRO A 14 9.52 -1.91 -20.36
C PRO A 14 10.14 -2.05 -18.95
N ILE A 15 9.66 -3.04 -18.20
CA ILE A 15 10.15 -3.34 -16.84
C ILE A 15 11.61 -3.81 -16.89
N ARG A 16 11.96 -4.66 -17.87
CA ARG A 16 13.30 -5.24 -18.01
C ARG A 16 13.81 -5.82 -16.68
N ASN A 17 14.95 -5.33 -16.21
CA ASN A 17 15.64 -5.79 -15.00
C ASN A 17 15.20 -5.00 -13.73
N GLY A 18 14.20 -4.12 -13.84
CA GLY A 18 13.80 -3.23 -12.75
C GLY A 18 13.26 -3.95 -11.51
N LEU A 19 12.91 -5.24 -11.62
CA LEU A 19 12.46 -6.08 -10.51
C LEU A 19 13.48 -7.13 -10.07
N ASP A 20 14.69 -7.15 -10.65
CA ASP A 20 15.68 -8.20 -10.39
C ASP A 20 16.21 -8.14 -8.96
N ALA A 21 16.42 -6.95 -8.41
CA ALA A 21 16.82 -6.78 -7.01
C ALA A 21 15.79 -7.39 -6.05
N PHE A 22 14.49 -7.18 -6.34
CA PHE A 22 13.41 -7.80 -5.58
C PHE A 22 13.40 -9.33 -5.73
N ARG A 23 13.54 -9.85 -6.96
CA ARG A 23 13.60 -11.31 -7.21
C ARG A 23 14.77 -11.98 -6.49
N CYS A 24 15.93 -11.32 -6.46
CA CYS A 24 17.10 -11.77 -5.70
C CYS A 24 16.81 -11.78 -4.19
N SER A 25 16.23 -10.71 -3.64
CA SER A 25 15.84 -10.62 -2.22
C SER A 25 14.87 -11.74 -1.84
N PHE A 26 13.84 -11.99 -2.66
CA PHE A 26 12.88 -13.06 -2.46
C PHE A 26 13.53 -14.45 -2.45
N THR A 27 14.45 -14.70 -3.39
CA THR A 27 15.18 -15.96 -3.49
C THR A 27 16.03 -16.20 -2.24
N LEU A 28 16.79 -15.20 -1.81
CA LEU A 28 17.60 -15.27 -0.58
C LEU A 28 16.75 -15.53 0.67
N LEU A 29 15.56 -14.92 0.74
CA LEU A 29 14.65 -15.15 1.87
C LEU A 29 14.12 -16.59 1.89
N CYS A 30 13.74 -17.13 0.73
CA CYS A 30 13.32 -18.53 0.63
C CYS A 30 14.43 -19.49 1.05
N GLU A 31 15.67 -19.27 0.59
CA GLU A 31 16.85 -20.05 0.99
C GLU A 31 17.08 -19.98 2.51
N ARG A 32 17.07 -18.78 3.09
CA ARG A 32 17.25 -18.56 4.53
C ARG A 32 16.18 -19.29 5.36
N ARG A 33 14.96 -19.38 4.84
CA ARG A 33 13.82 -20.05 5.51
C ARG A 33 13.71 -21.53 5.15
N SER A 34 14.60 -22.05 4.29
CA SER A 34 14.53 -23.41 3.77
C SER A 34 13.17 -23.74 3.12
N VAL A 35 12.59 -22.75 2.44
CA VAL A 35 11.33 -22.84 1.69
C VAL A 35 11.65 -22.91 0.20
N SER A 36 10.91 -23.73 -0.56
CA SER A 36 11.05 -23.77 -2.02
C SER A 36 10.60 -22.44 -2.64
N CYS A 37 11.48 -21.79 -3.42
CA CYS A 37 11.17 -20.60 -4.19
C CYS A 37 10.10 -20.91 -5.24
N GLY A 38 8.86 -20.49 -5.00
CA GLY A 38 7.75 -20.72 -5.93
C GLY A 38 6.49 -19.95 -5.51
N PRO A 39 5.40 -20.05 -6.29
CA PRO A 39 4.13 -19.38 -5.99
C PRO A 39 3.60 -19.71 -4.58
N ASP A 40 3.81 -20.94 -4.13
CA ASP A 40 3.38 -21.41 -2.82
C ASP A 40 4.28 -20.92 -1.67
N ALA A 41 5.46 -20.37 -1.97
CA ALA A 41 6.39 -19.88 -0.96
C ALA A 41 5.76 -18.76 -0.11
N LEU A 42 4.91 -17.91 -0.69
CA LEU A 42 4.19 -16.88 0.06
C LEU A 42 3.27 -17.44 1.14
N GLY A 43 2.67 -18.62 0.90
CA GLY A 43 1.88 -19.31 1.92
C GLY A 43 2.76 -19.82 3.08
N GLN A 44 3.96 -20.29 2.76
CA GLN A 44 4.89 -20.84 3.75
C GLN A 44 5.63 -19.74 4.54
N LEU A 45 6.07 -18.68 3.86
CA LEU A 45 6.66 -17.46 4.43
C LEU A 45 5.63 -16.67 5.25
N GLY A 46 4.36 -16.68 4.83
CA GLY A 46 3.25 -16.03 5.52
C GLY A 46 2.85 -16.64 6.86
N ARG A 47 3.58 -17.63 7.40
CA ARG A 47 3.45 -18.00 8.83
C ARG A 47 3.93 -16.89 9.76
N GLN A 48 4.70 -15.93 9.24
CA GLN A 48 5.15 -14.74 9.95
C GLN A 48 4.67 -13.52 9.16
N ASP A 49 3.58 -12.90 9.60
CA ASP A 49 2.90 -11.81 8.86
C ASP A 49 3.85 -10.66 8.47
N THR A 50 4.86 -10.40 9.30
CA THR A 50 5.91 -9.40 9.05
C THR A 50 6.74 -9.68 7.80
N ASP A 51 7.00 -10.94 7.44
CA ASP A 51 7.81 -11.27 6.26
C ASP A 51 7.06 -10.94 4.97
N VAL A 52 5.76 -11.27 4.91
CA VAL A 52 4.90 -10.96 3.76
C VAL A 52 4.70 -9.45 3.63
N GLN A 53 4.55 -8.74 4.75
CA GLN A 53 4.47 -7.29 4.76
C GLN A 53 5.74 -6.64 4.19
N ASN A 54 6.93 -7.04 4.69
CA ASN A 54 8.21 -6.51 4.20
C ASN A 54 8.43 -6.82 2.72
N LEU A 55 8.17 -8.06 2.29
CA LEU A 55 8.24 -8.43 0.87
C LEU A 55 7.29 -7.58 0.01
N THR A 56 6.10 -7.29 0.53
CA THR A 56 5.12 -6.45 -0.17
C THR A 56 5.65 -5.02 -0.31
N LEU A 57 6.21 -4.45 0.75
CA LEU A 57 6.81 -3.12 0.73
C LEU A 57 8.00 -3.05 -0.24
N ASP A 58 8.85 -4.07 -0.26
CA ASP A 58 9.99 -4.16 -1.19
C ASP A 58 9.51 -4.22 -2.65
N LEU A 59 8.53 -5.07 -2.93
CA LEU A 59 7.94 -5.21 -4.27
C LEU A 59 7.31 -3.90 -4.74
N LEU A 60 6.47 -3.28 -3.90
CA LEU A 60 5.79 -2.03 -4.25
C LEU A 60 6.78 -0.89 -4.43
N SER A 61 7.87 -0.87 -3.65
CA SER A 61 8.95 0.12 -3.80
C SER A 61 9.69 -0.04 -5.13
N ALA A 62 9.99 -1.29 -5.51
CA ALA A 62 10.61 -1.60 -6.79
C ALA A 62 9.70 -1.26 -7.99
N LEU A 63 8.40 -1.56 -7.90
CA LEU A 63 7.43 -1.17 -8.93
C LEU A 63 7.29 0.36 -9.04
N ARG A 64 7.31 1.06 -7.90
CA ARG A 64 7.18 2.51 -7.87
C ARG A 64 8.38 3.24 -8.49
N SER A 65 9.58 2.64 -8.44
CA SER A 65 10.79 3.22 -9.05
C SER A 65 10.85 3.04 -10.58
N LEU A 66 9.95 2.26 -11.17
CA LEU A 66 9.89 2.07 -12.62
C LEU A 66 9.41 3.36 -13.33
N PRO A 67 10.03 3.77 -14.45
CA PRO A 67 9.62 4.97 -15.20
C PRO A 67 8.16 4.96 -15.63
N ALA A 68 7.66 3.79 -16.07
CA ALA A 68 6.28 3.61 -16.50
C ALA A 68 5.26 4.03 -15.43
N THR A 69 5.57 3.84 -14.15
CA THR A 69 4.67 4.14 -13.04
C THR A 69 4.30 5.62 -12.96
N CYS A 70 5.22 6.52 -13.32
CA CYS A 70 4.98 7.96 -13.35
C CYS A 70 4.08 8.38 -14.53
N LEU A 71 4.11 7.61 -15.62
CA LEU A 71 3.40 7.90 -16.87
C LEU A 71 2.02 7.24 -16.91
N LEU A 72 1.88 6.10 -16.24
CA LEU A 72 0.66 5.31 -16.23
C LEU A 72 -0.48 6.05 -15.51
N PRO A 73 -1.69 6.08 -16.10
CA PRO A 73 -2.84 6.75 -15.49
C PRO A 73 -3.25 6.07 -14.20
N SER A 74 -3.73 6.85 -13.23
CA SER A 74 -4.33 6.29 -12.01
C SER A 74 -5.61 5.54 -12.34
N LYS A 75 -5.91 4.52 -11.56
CA LYS A 75 -7.20 3.82 -11.60
C LYS A 75 -8.16 4.25 -10.48
N THR A 76 -7.68 5.02 -9.51
CA THR A 76 -8.48 5.47 -8.35
C THR A 76 -8.87 6.95 -8.42
N GLY A 77 -8.62 7.61 -9.57
CA GLY A 77 -8.88 9.03 -9.76
C GLY A 77 -7.78 9.94 -9.23
N LEU A 78 -6.66 9.38 -8.75
CA LEU A 78 -5.46 10.14 -8.38
C LEU A 78 -4.71 10.64 -9.63
N ARG A 79 -3.63 11.40 -9.40
CA ARG A 79 -2.84 12.01 -10.48
C ARG A 79 -2.13 10.98 -11.38
N SER A 80 -1.72 9.83 -10.84
CA SER A 80 -1.00 8.79 -11.58
C SER A 80 -0.94 7.48 -10.80
N LEU A 81 -0.56 6.38 -11.48
CA LEU A 81 -0.34 5.08 -10.84
C LEU A 81 0.72 5.15 -9.73
N TRP A 82 1.69 6.05 -9.85
CA TRP A 82 2.66 6.34 -8.79
C TRP A 82 2.00 6.74 -7.46
N ASN A 83 0.95 7.57 -7.51
CA ASN A 83 0.22 7.99 -6.31
C ASN A 83 -0.63 6.86 -5.75
N ASP A 84 -1.24 6.05 -6.62
CA ASP A 84 -1.97 4.84 -6.22
C ASP A 84 -1.06 3.88 -5.44
N LEU A 85 0.15 3.63 -5.96
CA LEU A 85 1.15 2.78 -5.30
C LEU A 85 1.67 3.41 -4.00
N LEU A 86 1.89 4.72 -3.94
CA LEU A 86 2.28 5.40 -2.71
C LEU A 86 1.23 5.22 -1.61
N ARG A 87 -0.07 5.34 -1.95
CA ARG A 87 -1.16 5.09 -1.01
C ARG A 87 -1.17 3.64 -0.54
N LEU A 88 -1.01 2.69 -1.45
CA LEU A 88 -0.95 1.26 -1.12
C LEU A 88 0.23 0.93 -0.19
N ILE A 89 1.41 1.49 -0.44
CA ILE A 89 2.57 1.35 0.45
C ILE A 89 2.25 1.85 1.86
N GLY A 90 1.55 2.98 1.97
CA GLY A 90 1.09 3.51 3.25
C GLY A 90 0.14 2.56 3.99
N ALA A 91 -0.84 1.98 3.28
CA ALA A 91 -1.78 1.01 3.84
C ALA A 91 -1.07 -0.26 4.32
N VAL A 92 -0.15 -0.80 3.52
CA VAL A 92 0.67 -1.98 3.89
C VAL A 92 1.50 -1.69 5.14
N ALA A 93 2.14 -0.52 5.22
CA ALA A 93 2.96 -0.13 6.37
C ALA A 93 2.13 0.08 7.65
N ALA A 94 0.85 0.45 7.51
CA ALA A 94 -0.09 0.60 8.61
C ALA A 94 -0.76 -0.72 9.04
N ASP A 95 -0.42 -1.85 8.39
CA ASP A 95 -1.08 -3.15 8.54
C ASP A 95 -2.59 -3.11 8.21
N ASP A 96 -2.99 -2.14 7.37
CA ASP A 96 -4.38 -1.90 6.95
C ASP A 96 -4.58 -2.39 5.51
N PHE A 97 -4.13 -3.61 5.22
CA PHE A 97 -4.12 -4.15 3.86
C PHE A 97 -4.37 -5.67 3.85
N ASP A 98 -5.21 -6.13 2.92
CA ASP A 98 -5.51 -7.56 2.74
C ASP A 98 -4.41 -8.25 1.90
N SER A 99 -3.53 -8.98 2.58
CA SER A 99 -2.43 -9.75 1.99
C SER A 99 -2.85 -10.76 0.92
N ARG A 100 -4.11 -11.20 0.87
CA ARG A 100 -4.61 -12.08 -0.19
C ARG A 100 -4.61 -11.40 -1.56
N ARG A 101 -4.66 -10.06 -1.58
CA ARG A 101 -4.83 -9.26 -2.79
C ARG A 101 -3.53 -8.99 -3.54
N ILE A 102 -2.40 -9.06 -2.84
CA ILE A 102 -1.08 -8.92 -3.46
C ILE A 102 -0.56 -10.25 -4.02
N ARG A 103 -1.09 -11.39 -3.56
CA ARG A 103 -0.67 -12.73 -4.02
C ARG A 103 -0.65 -12.87 -5.55
N PRO A 104 -1.68 -12.45 -6.31
CA PRO A 104 -1.64 -12.49 -7.77
C PRO A 104 -0.49 -11.69 -8.37
N LEU A 105 -0.17 -10.52 -7.80
CA LEU A 105 0.92 -9.68 -8.25
C LEU A 105 2.28 -10.35 -8.03
N PHE A 106 2.51 -10.96 -6.86
CA PHE A 106 3.73 -11.73 -6.63
C PHE A 106 3.87 -12.88 -7.63
N ASN A 107 2.80 -13.63 -7.86
CA ASN A 107 2.81 -14.74 -8.81
C ASN A 107 3.18 -14.27 -10.22
N ALA A 108 2.67 -13.11 -10.66
CA ALA A 108 3.02 -12.53 -11.95
C ALA A 108 4.50 -12.11 -12.03
N VAL A 109 5.06 -11.56 -10.96
CA VAL A 109 6.46 -11.07 -10.91
C VAL A 109 7.48 -12.19 -10.80
N LEU A 110 7.13 -13.25 -10.07
CA LEU A 110 7.97 -14.42 -9.79
C LEU A 110 7.79 -15.56 -10.81
N ALA A 111 6.89 -15.40 -11.78
CA ALA A 111 6.74 -16.35 -12.87
C ALA A 111 8.06 -16.49 -13.65
N GLY A 112 8.40 -17.71 -14.08
CA GLY A 112 9.66 -17.97 -14.80
C GLY A 112 9.79 -17.22 -16.13
N ASN A 113 8.67 -16.84 -16.75
CA ASN A 113 8.63 -15.91 -17.86
C ASN A 113 7.54 -14.84 -17.60
N PRO A 114 7.89 -13.75 -16.90
CA PRO A 114 6.91 -12.78 -16.44
C PRO A 114 6.40 -11.93 -17.61
N CYS A 115 5.10 -12.02 -17.90
CA CYS A 115 4.45 -11.14 -18.86
C CYS A 115 4.28 -9.73 -18.25
N GLU A 116 4.95 -8.72 -18.80
CA GLU A 116 4.90 -7.35 -18.25
C GLU A 116 3.47 -6.80 -18.23
N LYS A 117 2.67 -7.11 -19.25
CA LYS A 117 1.26 -6.72 -19.28
C LYS A 117 0.49 -7.29 -18.09
N LEU A 118 0.72 -8.55 -17.75
CA LEU A 118 0.09 -9.21 -16.62
C LEU A 118 0.53 -8.58 -15.29
N ILE A 119 1.83 -8.25 -15.14
CA ILE A 119 2.32 -7.55 -13.95
C ILE A 119 1.56 -6.24 -13.78
N TRP A 120 1.46 -5.41 -14.83
CA TRP A 120 0.74 -4.15 -14.75
C TRP A 120 -0.76 -4.34 -14.48
N ASP A 121 -1.40 -5.35 -15.09
CA ASP A 121 -2.81 -5.67 -14.83
C ASP A 121 -3.04 -6.03 -13.34
N GLU A 122 -2.12 -6.78 -12.74
CA GLU A 122 -2.19 -7.13 -11.31
C GLU A 122 -1.81 -5.95 -10.40
N VAL A 123 -0.90 -5.06 -10.79
CA VAL A 123 -0.66 -3.79 -10.10
C VAL A 123 -1.95 -2.98 -10.06
N TYR A 124 -2.60 -2.83 -11.21
CA TYR A 124 -3.88 -2.14 -11.29
C TYR A 124 -4.92 -2.80 -10.41
N ARG A 125 -5.01 -4.13 -10.40
CA ARG A 125 -5.94 -4.86 -9.51
C ARG A 125 -5.65 -4.59 -8.04
N ALA A 126 -4.39 -4.59 -7.63
CA ALA A 126 -3.97 -4.34 -6.25
C ALA A 126 -4.37 -2.94 -5.77
N VAL A 127 -4.25 -1.92 -6.62
CA VAL A 127 -4.61 -0.53 -6.26
C VAL A 127 -6.10 -0.21 -6.38
N SER A 128 -6.87 -0.99 -7.15
CA SER A 128 -8.23 -0.64 -7.59
C SER A 128 -9.33 -0.67 -6.53
N MET A 129 -9.08 -1.16 -5.32
CA MET A 129 -10.18 -1.34 -4.37
C MET A 129 -9.76 -0.92 -2.96
N GLU A 130 -9.84 0.39 -2.77
CA GLU A 130 -10.60 0.96 -1.66
C GLU A 130 -11.92 1.48 -2.23
N VAL A 131 -12.85 0.60 -2.61
CA VAL A 131 -14.26 0.93 -2.42
C VAL A 131 -15.04 -0.37 -2.23
N LEU A 132 -15.41 -0.66 -0.98
CA LEU A 132 -16.76 -1.18 -0.74
C LEU A 132 -17.70 -0.02 -1.04
N HIS A 133 -17.96 0.17 -2.33
CA HIS A 133 -19.02 1.03 -2.82
C HIS A 133 -20.32 0.27 -2.56
N GLU A 134 -20.87 0.40 -1.35
CA GLU A 134 -22.32 0.62 -1.31
C GLU A 134 -22.52 2.06 -1.77
N VAL A 135 -22.72 2.22 -3.08
CA VAL A 135 -23.25 3.46 -3.65
C VAL A 135 -24.70 3.52 -3.22
N ASP A 136 -25.00 4.34 -2.22
CA ASP A 136 -26.36 4.84 -2.03
C ASP A 136 -26.75 5.67 -3.28
N PRO A 137 -27.99 5.60 -3.80
CA PRO A 137 -28.35 6.22 -5.07
C PRO A 137 -28.21 7.76 -5.09
N ALA A 138 -27.88 8.38 -3.96
CA ALA A 138 -27.68 9.82 -3.81
C ALA A 138 -26.24 10.32 -4.11
N GLY A 139 -25.27 9.44 -4.31
CA GLY A 139 -23.95 9.84 -4.84
C GLY A 139 -23.04 10.66 -3.89
N ASP A 140 -23.20 10.55 -2.57
CA ASP A 140 -22.35 11.24 -1.59
C ASP A 140 -21.20 10.35 -1.05
N VAL A 141 -20.00 10.93 -0.93
CA VAL A 141 -18.78 10.29 -0.41
C VAL A 141 -18.82 10.26 1.13
N ILE A 142 -19.29 9.15 1.70
CA ILE A 142 -19.42 9.01 3.17
C ILE A 142 -18.13 8.54 3.85
N LEU A 143 -17.30 7.71 3.18
CA LEU A 143 -16.17 7.05 3.85
C LEU A 143 -15.01 8.01 4.17
N SER A 144 -14.70 8.95 3.28
CA SER A 144 -13.63 9.95 3.50
C SER A 144 -13.95 10.92 4.64
N LEU A 145 -15.23 11.31 4.78
CA LEU A 145 -15.67 12.17 5.87
C LEU A 145 -15.63 11.45 7.23
N GLN A 146 -15.89 10.14 7.27
CA GLN A 146 -15.88 9.38 8.52
C GLN A 146 -14.46 9.29 9.12
N ILE A 147 -13.45 9.04 8.28
CA ILE A 147 -12.04 8.97 8.70
C ILE A 147 -11.55 10.35 9.15
N GLU A 148 -11.86 11.42 8.41
CA GLU A 148 -11.52 12.78 8.82
C GLU A 148 -12.24 13.19 10.12
N ARG A 149 -13.52 12.82 10.29
CA ARG A 149 -14.29 13.10 11.50
C ARG A 149 -13.70 12.41 12.74
N GLN A 150 -13.31 11.14 12.62
CA GLN A 150 -12.63 10.43 13.72
C GLN A 150 -11.26 11.04 14.04
N ALA A 151 -10.51 11.49 13.02
CA ALA A 151 -9.22 12.16 13.22
C ALA A 151 -9.38 13.52 13.92
N ILE A 152 -10.41 14.30 13.57
CA ILE A 152 -10.71 15.60 14.20
C ILE A 152 -11.18 15.43 15.65
N GLU A 153 -12.02 14.42 15.94
CA GLU A 153 -12.44 14.11 17.32
C GLU A 153 -11.25 13.68 18.20
N LYS A 154 -10.38 12.80 17.71
CA LYS A 154 -9.14 12.41 18.42
C LYS A 154 -8.23 13.61 18.69
N ARG A 155 -8.10 14.54 17.73
CA ARG A 155 -7.36 15.82 17.91
C ARG A 155 -8.03 16.76 18.92
N GLY A 156 -9.37 16.80 18.96
CA GLY A 156 -10.14 17.59 19.93
C GLY A 156 -10.00 17.06 21.36
N MET A 157 -10.10 15.73 21.54
CA MET A 157 -9.92 15.07 22.83
C MET A 157 -8.50 15.25 23.40
N THR A 158 -7.46 15.11 22.57
CA THR A 158 -6.07 15.35 22.99
C THR A 158 -5.82 16.80 23.41
N LYS A 159 -6.41 17.78 22.72
CA LYS A 159 -6.34 19.21 23.12
C LYS A 159 -7.06 19.46 24.46
N LYS A 160 -8.27 18.89 24.66
CA LYS A 160 -9.00 18.99 25.94
C LYS A 160 -8.21 18.36 27.10
N LYS A 161 -7.60 17.19 26.88
CA LYS A 161 -6.78 16.50 27.88
C LYS A 161 -5.55 17.33 28.27
N LYS A 162 -4.81 17.89 27.30
CA LYS A 162 -3.69 18.83 27.56
C LYS A 162 -4.13 20.09 28.31
N LYS A 163 -5.30 20.65 28.02
CA LYS A 163 -5.84 21.82 28.72
C LYS A 163 -6.23 21.51 30.18
N LYS A 164 -6.79 20.31 30.44
CA LYS A 164 -7.13 19.83 31.79
C LYS A 164 -5.87 19.57 32.62
N GLU A 165 -4.86 18.93 32.04
CA GLU A 165 -3.54 18.70 32.65
C GLU A 165 -2.86 20.02 33.03
N LYS A 166 -2.86 21.01 32.12
CA LYS A 166 -2.28 22.33 32.37
C LYS A 166 -3.02 23.08 33.49
N LYS A 167 -4.35 22.97 33.57
CA LYS A 167 -5.14 23.53 34.68
C LYS A 167 -4.84 22.84 36.00
N ARG A 168 -4.71 21.50 36.01
CA ARG A 168 -4.36 20.72 37.21
C ARG A 168 -2.98 21.12 37.75
N LYS A 169 -1.96 21.15 36.90
CA LYS A 169 -0.60 21.59 37.26
C LYS A 169 -0.56 23.04 37.76
N ARG A 170 -1.41 23.91 37.21
CA ARG A 170 -1.50 25.31 37.66
C ARG A 170 -2.18 25.42 39.03
N SER A 171 -3.20 24.60 39.31
CA SER A 171 -3.83 24.50 40.64
C SER A 171 -2.87 23.90 41.68
N GLU A 172 -2.12 22.86 41.33
CA GLU A 172 -1.09 22.26 42.20
C GLU A 172 0.00 23.30 42.55
N PHE A 173 0.44 24.12 41.58
CA PHE A 173 1.41 25.20 41.81
C PHE A 173 0.91 26.26 42.83
N TYR A 174 -0.37 26.64 42.77
CA TYR A 174 -0.95 27.60 43.74
C TYR A 174 -1.14 27.03 45.14
N THR A 175 -1.10 25.70 45.31
CA THR A 175 -1.27 25.04 46.63
C THR A 175 0.07 24.88 47.37
N ILE A 176 1.21 25.00 46.69
CA ILE A 176 2.55 24.83 47.27
C ILE A 176 3.13 26.16 47.80
N TYR A 177 2.57 27.30 47.39
CA TYR A 177 3.09 28.64 47.71
C TYR A 177 2.16 29.46 48.64
N ASN A 178 1.21 28.80 49.32
CA ASN A 178 0.40 29.37 50.40
C ASN A 178 0.64 28.60 51.70
#